data_AF-A0A350AQB8-F1
#
_entry.id   AF-A0A350AQB8-F1
#
_cell.length_a   1.000
_cell.length_b   1.000
_cell.length_c   1.000
_cell.angle_alpha   90.00
_cell.angle_beta   90.00
_cell.angle_gamma   90.00
#
_symmetry.space_group_name_H-M   'P 1'
#
loop_
_entity.id
_entity.type
_entity.pdbx_description
1 polymer ?
#
loop_
_entity_poly.entity_id
_entity_poly.type
_entity_poly.pdbx_seq_one_letter_code
_entity_poly.pdbx_strand_id
1 'polypeptide(L)' 'MSKNLVIRFDKEATEKYLKLAGARMVAEVEADCEPCGVSIKIEVGPDHYGSYAYLGDDSIGEVSVELLEET' A
#
# COMPACT_ATOMS: atom_id res chain seq x y z
N MET A 1 -25.59 7.17 -0.32
CA MET A 1 -24.89 5.94 -0.73
C MET A 1 -23.40 6.22 -0.70
N SER A 2 -22.74 5.85 0.40
CA SER A 2 -21.28 5.76 0.44
C SER A 2 -20.82 4.59 -0.41
N LYS A 3 -19.61 4.69 -0.96
CA LYS A 3 -18.95 3.58 -1.65
C LYS A 3 -17.65 3.28 -0.91
N ASN A 4 -17.36 2.00 -0.72
CA ASN A 4 -16.15 1.54 -0.04
C ASN A 4 -15.12 1.07 -1.07
N LEU A 5 -13.96 1.69 -1.09
CA LEU A 5 -12.83 1.23 -1.89
C LEU A 5 -12.05 0.18 -1.09
N VAL A 6 -12.08 -1.06 -1.54
CA VAL A 6 -11.36 -2.17 -0.92
C VAL A 6 -10.10 -2.46 -1.74
N ILE A 7 -8.95 -2.41 -1.08
CA ILE A 7 -7.65 -2.75 -1.68
C ILE A 7 -7.15 -4.02 -1.00
N ARG A 8 -6.88 -5.07 -1.78
CA ARG A 8 -6.39 -6.36 -1.28
C ARG A 8 -4.98 -6.60 -1.77
N PHE A 9 -4.10 -6.86 -0.81
CA PHE A 9 -2.73 -7.30 -1.02
C PHE A 9 -2.72 -8.82 -0.93
N ASP A 10 -2.03 -9.48 -1.85
CA ASP A 10 -1.73 -10.89 -1.68
C ASP A 10 -0.64 -11.09 -0.61
N LYS A 11 -0.25 -12.35 -0.39
CA LYS A 11 0.76 -12.68 0.62
C LYS A 11 2.11 -12.03 0.31
N GLU A 12 2.55 -12.05 -0.95
CA GLU A 12 3.86 -11.52 -1.34
C GLU A 12 3.90 -9.99 -1.17
N ALA A 13 2.88 -9.30 -1.65
CA ALA A 13 2.73 -7.86 -1.50
C ALA A 13 2.60 -7.45 -0.02
N THR A 14 1.91 -8.25 0.80
CA THR A 14 1.81 -8.03 2.25
C THR A 14 3.17 -8.15 2.94
N GLU A 15 3.93 -9.20 2.65
CA GLU A 15 5.27 -9.40 3.22
C GLU A 15 6.22 -8.28 2.81
N LYS A 16 6.14 -7.83 1.55
CA LYS A 16 6.96 -6.73 1.04
C LYS A 16 6.60 -5.40 1.70
N TYR A 17 5.30 -5.12 1.87
CA TYR A 17 4.84 -3.94 2.60
C TYR A 17 5.39 -3.92 4.03
N LEU A 18 5.24 -5.02 4.79
CA LEU A 18 5.70 -5.10 6.17
C LEU A 18 7.21 -4.87 6.29
N LYS A 19 7.98 -5.44 5.35
CA LYS A 19 9.43 -5.25 5.30
C LYS A 19 9.81 -3.79 5.04
N LEU A 20 9.20 -3.15 4.04
CA LEU A 20 9.51 -1.77 3.67
C LEU A 20 9.07 -0.77 4.75
N ALA A 21 7.85 -0.92 5.27
CA ALA A 21 7.32 -0.08 6.34
C ALA A 21 8.16 -0.20 7.61
N GLY A 22 8.52 -1.43 8.00
CA GLY A 22 9.37 -1.69 9.17
C GLY A 22 10.76 -1.08 9.01
N ALA A 23 11.40 -1.24 7.86
CA ALA A 23 12.72 -0.66 7.59
C ALA A 23 12.71 0.87 7.68
N ARG A 24 11.66 1.52 7.15
CA ARG A 24 11.52 2.97 7.20
C ARG A 24 11.34 3.49 8.62
N MET A 25 10.50 2.82 9.41
CA MET A 25 10.30 3.17 10.82
C MET A 25 11.60 3.01 11.64
N VAL A 26 12.37 1.94 11.41
CA VAL A 26 13.67 1.74 12.07
C VAL A 26 14.62 2.88 11.71
N ALA A 27 14.70 3.25 10.42
CA ALA A 27 15.57 4.35 9.98
C ALA A 27 15.19 5.70 10.60
N GLU A 28 13.90 5.98 10.77
CA GLU A 28 13.42 7.20 11.45
C GLU A 28 13.83 7.22 12.92
N VAL A 29 13.65 6.10 13.63
CA VAL A 29 14.07 5.97 15.03
C VAL A 29 15.59 6.08 15.20
N GLU A 30 16.37 5.44 14.32
CA GLU A 30 17.84 5.52 14.35
C GLU A 30 18.36 6.93 14.03
N ALA A 31 17.59 7.72 13.27
CA ALA A 31 17.88 9.11 12.96
C ALA A 31 17.43 10.10 14.06
N ASP A 32 16.91 9.61 15.20
CA ASP A 32 16.30 10.42 16.27
C ASP A 32 15.13 11.30 15.75
N CYS A 33 14.43 10.80 14.72
CA CYS A 33 13.23 11.40 14.16
C CYS A 33 11.97 10.68 14.69
N GLU A 34 10.89 11.44 14.87
CA GLU A 34 9.60 10.86 15.23
C GLU A 34 9.04 10.01 14.06
N PRO A 35 8.53 8.78 14.31
CA PRO A 35 7.99 7.94 13.26
C PRO A 35 6.85 8.62 12.51
N CYS A 36 7.06 8.86 11.22
CA CYS A 36 6.07 9.45 10.35
C CYS A 36 5.35 8.30 9.66
N GLY A 37 4.10 8.03 10.04
CA GLY A 37 3.32 6.90 9.52
C GLY A 37 3.41 6.71 7.99
N VAL A 38 3.13 5.50 7.51
CA VAL A 38 3.37 5.14 6.11
C VAL A 38 2.20 5.55 5.20
N SER A 39 2.54 6.15 4.06
CA SER A 39 1.60 6.38 2.95
C SER A 39 1.83 5.38 1.82
N ILE A 40 0.75 4.75 1.37
CA ILE A 40 0.77 3.82 0.23
C ILE A 40 0.09 4.51 -0.96
N LYS A 41 0.78 4.55 -2.11
CA LYS A 41 0.20 4.99 -3.38
C LYS A 41 -0.35 3.79 -4.12
N ILE A 42 -1.60 3.86 -4.58
CA ILE A 42 -2.22 2.85 -5.44
C ILE A 42 -2.40 3.45 -6.83
N GLU A 43 -1.73 2.86 -7.82
CA GLU A 43 -1.93 3.17 -9.24
C GLU A 43 -2.98 2.20 -9.79
N VAL A 44 -4.18 2.71 -10.06
CA VAL A 44 -5.26 1.94 -10.65
C VAL A 44 -5.10 2.01 -12.16
N GLY A 45 -4.75 0.87 -12.77
CA GLY A 45 -4.68 0.72 -14.21
C GLY A 45 -6.07 0.76 -14.87
N PRO A 46 -6.16 1.03 -16.19
CA PRO A 46 -7.39 0.82 -16.95
C PRO A 46 -7.80 -0.65 -16.91
N ASP A 47 -9.09 -0.98 -17.13
CA ASP A 47 -9.78 -2.28 -16.89
C ASP A 47 -9.05 -3.59 -17.32
N HIS A 48 -8.00 -3.51 -18.15
CA HIS A 48 -7.20 -4.65 -18.61
C HIS A 48 -5.79 -4.74 -18.00
N TYR A 49 -5.42 -3.80 -17.13
CA TYR A 49 -4.14 -3.73 -16.46
C TYR A 49 -4.34 -3.89 -14.95
N GLY A 50 -3.41 -4.61 -14.30
CA GLY A 50 -3.36 -4.73 -12.85
C GLY A 50 -3.23 -3.39 -12.16
N SER A 51 -3.71 -3.29 -10.92
CA SER A 51 -3.42 -2.14 -10.06
C SER A 51 -2.13 -2.42 -9.29
N TYR A 52 -1.31 -1.39 -9.04
CA TYR A 52 -0.02 -1.57 -8.36
C TYR A 52 0.10 -0.66 -7.13
N ALA A 53 0.68 -1.19 -6.06
CA ALA A 53 0.92 -0.47 -4.82
C ALA A 53 2.39 -0.09 -4.65
N TYR A 54 2.63 1.08 -4.06
CA TYR A 54 3.96 1.64 -3.84
C TYR A 54 4.07 2.26 -2.44
N LEU A 55 5.25 2.14 -1.82
CA LEU A 55 5.61 2.82 -0.58
C LEU A 55 6.76 3.78 -0.90
N GLY A 56 6.45 5.08 -1.04
CA GLY A 56 7.41 6.01 -1.65
C GLY A 56 7.68 5.62 -3.10
N ASP A 57 8.95 5.40 -3.44
CA ASP A 57 9.38 4.96 -4.78
C ASP A 57 9.51 3.43 -4.89
N ASP A 58 9.36 2.70 -3.78
CA ASP A 58 9.48 1.25 -3.75
C ASP A 58 8.16 0.58 -4.15
N SER A 59 8.19 -0.25 -5.19
CA SER A 59 7.05 -1.07 -5.59
C SER A 59 6.76 -2.16 -4.56
N ILE A 60 5.53 -2.23 -4.07
CA ILE A 60 5.03 -3.31 -3.20
C ILE A 60 4.56 -4.50 -4.03
N GLY A 61 3.92 -4.25 -5.18
CA GLY A 61 3.43 -5.30 -6.08
C GLY A 61 2.05 -5.01 -6.63
N GLU A 62 1.48 -5.99 -7.32
CA GLU A 62 0.12 -5.93 -7.85
C GLU A 62 -0.90 -6.09 -6.70
N VAL A 63 -2.01 -5.37 -6.79
CA VAL A 63 -3.10 -5.37 -5.82
C VAL A 63 -4.45 -5.44 -6.52
N SER A 64 -5.44 -5.99 -5.83
CA SER A 64 -6.83 -5.97 -6.29
C SER A 64 -7.55 -4.76 -5.70
N VAL A 65 -8.26 -4.01 -6.55
CA VAL A 65 -9.03 -2.83 -6.15
C VAL A 65 -10.49 -3.04 -6.52
N GLU A 66 -11.40 -2.89 -5.57
CA GLU A 66 -12.83 -3.09 -5.75
C GLU A 66 -13.63 -1.95 -5.11
N LEU A 67 -14.66 -1.46 -5.79
CA LEU A 67 -15.56 -0.44 -5.26
C LEU A 67 -16.89 -1.09 -4.86
N LEU A 68 -17.10 -1.25 -3.56
CA LEU A 68 -18.30 -1.87 -2.98
C LEU A 68 -19.36 -0.81 -2.66
N GLU A 69 -20.62 -1.17 -2.86
CA GLU A 69 -21.76 -0.38 -2.36
C GLU A 69 -22.03 -0.73 -0.90
N GLU A 70 -22.38 0.26 -0.10
CA GLU A 70 -22.80 0.04 1.29
C GLU A 70 -24.26 -0.45 1.29
N THR A 71 -24.49 -1.67 1.80
CA THR A 71 -25.83 -2.29 1.94
C THR A 71 -26.64 -1.72 3.09
#